data_AF-A0A955G736-F1
#
_entry.id   AF-A0A955G736-F1
#
_cell.length_a   1.000
_cell.length_b   1.000
_cell.length_c   1.000
_cell.angle_alpha   90.00
_cell.angle_beta   90.00
_cell.angle_gamma   90.00
#
_symmetry.space_group_name_H-M   'P 1'
#
loop_
_entity.id
_entity.type
_entity.pdbx_description
1 polymer ?
#
loop_
_entity_poly.entity_id
_entity_poly.type
_entity_poly.pdbx_seq_one_letter_code
_entity_poly.pdbx_strand_id
1 'polypeptide(L)'
;KSLDSIHNRLNKHAFPIHLPIGFEQSINGVVDLVTMKAYSYKQFADKALVEEEIPTDMFEKAKKYRSLLIENAVAEDEEILEKYLEVGEEGLSEADIVKSIRTATLSGRFFPVTGGDGRGVIVEKVLDLVNDYLPSPLDRGSTWGTHPKTGEEIERKPSESEPFSALAFKITTDPFVGKLAYFRVYSGKIVSG
;
A
#
# COMPACT_ATOMS: atom_id res chain seq x y z
N LYS A 1 16.52 12.53 -4.43
CA LYS A 1 16.16 13.04 -5.77
C LYS A 1 14.69 12.77 -6.11
N SER A 2 14.27 11.51 -6.28
CA SER A 2 12.87 11.21 -6.62
C SER A 2 11.89 11.59 -5.51
N LEU A 3 12.18 11.23 -4.25
CA LEU A 3 11.37 11.62 -3.09
C LEU A 3 11.25 13.14 -2.95
N ASP A 4 12.36 13.86 -3.07
CA ASP A 4 12.36 15.33 -3.02
C ASP A 4 11.48 15.95 -4.12
N SER A 5 11.46 15.35 -5.32
CA SER A 5 10.56 15.77 -6.39
C SER A 5 9.09 15.54 -6.04
N ILE A 6 8.75 14.45 -5.36
CA ILE A 6 7.39 14.19 -4.88
C ILE A 6 7.01 15.26 -3.86
N HIS A 7 7.88 15.56 -2.90
CA HIS A 7 7.64 16.59 -1.87
C HIS A 7 7.47 17.99 -2.46
N ASN A 8 8.30 18.35 -3.43
CA ASN A 8 8.28 19.69 -4.02
C ASN A 8 7.11 19.92 -4.98
N ARG A 9 6.60 18.86 -5.62
CA ARG A 9 5.60 18.99 -6.71
C ARG A 9 4.21 18.46 -6.36
N LEU A 10 4.11 17.51 -5.42
CA LEU A 10 2.87 16.78 -5.16
C LEU A 10 2.47 16.88 -3.69
N ASN A 11 3.18 16.20 -2.79
CA ASN A 11 2.79 16.11 -1.39
C ASN A 11 4.01 15.83 -0.49
N LYS A 12 4.12 16.58 0.62
CA LYS A 12 5.17 16.41 1.63
C LYS A 12 4.94 15.21 2.56
N HIS A 13 3.73 14.69 2.63
CA HIS A 13 3.37 13.52 3.44
C HIS A 13 3.71 12.18 2.75
N ALA A 14 4.68 12.20 1.84
CA ALA A 14 5.18 10.99 1.20
C ALA A 14 6.41 10.49 1.97
N PHE A 15 6.36 9.29 2.52
CA PHE A 15 7.43 8.77 3.37
C PHE A 15 7.99 7.48 2.80
N PRO A 16 9.32 7.33 2.70
CA PRO A 16 9.91 6.10 2.22
C PRO A 16 9.64 4.98 3.22
N ILE A 17 9.14 3.85 2.73
CA ILE A 17 9.04 2.60 3.49
C ILE A 17 10.19 1.64 3.14
N HIS A 18 10.68 1.74 1.89
CA HIS A 18 11.86 1.03 1.43
C HIS A 18 12.93 2.01 0.93
N LEU A 19 14.20 1.67 1.18
CA LEU A 19 15.35 2.34 0.58
C LEU A 19 16.07 1.38 -0.38
N PRO A 20 16.23 1.71 -1.67
CA PRO A 20 16.95 0.82 -2.58
C PRO A 20 18.44 0.72 -2.22
N ILE A 21 18.98 -0.49 -2.28
CA ILE A 21 20.41 -0.77 -2.17
C ILE A 21 21.00 -0.65 -3.58
N GLY A 22 22.00 0.21 -3.75
CA GLY A 22 22.57 0.56 -5.05
C GLY A 22 21.89 1.75 -5.74
N PHE A 23 22.28 2.04 -6.98
CA PHE A 23 21.78 3.17 -7.75
C PHE A 23 21.71 2.85 -9.25
N GLU A 24 20.62 3.23 -9.91
CA GLU A 24 20.37 2.94 -11.33
C GLU A 24 20.55 1.45 -11.66
N GLN A 25 21.57 1.09 -12.42
CA GLN A 25 21.81 -0.28 -12.88
C GLN A 25 22.45 -1.16 -11.80
N SER A 26 22.97 -0.59 -10.72
CA SER A 26 23.56 -1.35 -9.60
C SER A 26 22.56 -1.69 -8.50
N ILE A 27 21.26 -1.41 -8.71
CA ILE A 27 20.24 -1.80 -7.74
C ILE A 27 20.20 -3.33 -7.65
N ASN A 28 20.35 -3.83 -6.43
CA ASN A 28 20.39 -5.27 -6.14
C ASN A 28 19.58 -5.66 -4.90
N GLY A 29 18.82 -4.72 -4.33
CA GLY A 29 18.08 -4.97 -3.10
C GLY A 29 17.32 -3.75 -2.60
N VAL A 30 16.65 -3.94 -1.47
CA VAL A 30 15.93 -2.91 -0.71
C VAL A 30 16.16 -3.10 0.78
N VAL A 31 16.24 -2.00 1.50
CA VAL A 31 16.16 -1.96 2.96
C VAL A 31 14.72 -1.68 3.33
N ASP A 32 14.13 -2.54 4.14
CA ASP A 32 12.81 -2.35 4.73
C ASP A 32 12.94 -1.62 6.07
N LEU A 33 12.28 -0.47 6.18
CA LEU A 33 12.36 0.41 7.34
C LEU A 33 11.40 -0.02 8.46
N VAL A 34 10.43 -0.89 8.18
CA VAL A 34 9.52 -1.43 9.20
C VAL A 34 10.24 -2.54 9.98
N THR A 35 10.78 -3.52 9.25
CA THR A 35 11.51 -4.66 9.84
C THR A 35 12.97 -4.34 10.17
N MET A 36 13.51 -3.23 9.64
CA MET A 36 14.93 -2.86 9.73
C MET A 36 15.88 -3.95 9.22
N LYS A 37 15.52 -4.55 8.08
CA LYS A 37 16.29 -5.60 7.40
C LYS A 37 16.59 -5.22 5.96
N ALA A 38 17.67 -5.77 5.41
CA ALA A 38 17.96 -5.68 3.99
C ALA A 38 17.50 -6.95 3.27
N TYR A 39 17.01 -6.78 2.06
CA TYR A 39 16.63 -7.86 1.16
C TYR A 39 17.38 -7.67 -0.15
N SER A 40 18.26 -8.59 -0.50
CA SER A 40 19.13 -8.50 -1.67
C SER A 40 18.96 -9.71 -2.61
N TYR A 41 19.40 -9.56 -3.86
CA TYR A 41 19.52 -10.65 -4.83
C TYR A 41 20.84 -10.54 -5.58
N LYS A 42 21.35 -11.67 -6.08
CA LYS A 42 22.64 -11.71 -6.80
C LYS A 42 22.45 -11.62 -8.30
N GLN A 43 21.39 -12.25 -8.80
CA GLN A 43 21.04 -12.25 -10.21
C GLN A 43 19.58 -11.87 -10.38
N PHE A 44 19.29 -11.17 -11.47
CA PHE A 44 17.93 -10.77 -11.80
C PHE A 44 16.95 -11.96 -11.96
N ALA A 45 17.48 -13.14 -12.30
CA ALA A 45 16.72 -14.38 -12.47
C ALA A 45 16.51 -15.16 -11.15
N ASP A 46 17.01 -14.65 -10.03
CA ASP A 46 16.79 -15.26 -8.72
C ASP A 46 15.29 -15.29 -8.39
N LYS A 47 14.87 -16.32 -7.67
CA LYS A 47 13.45 -16.57 -7.35
C LYS A 47 13.04 -16.09 -5.95
N ALA A 48 13.99 -15.71 -5.12
CA ALA A 48 13.75 -15.24 -3.77
C ALA A 48 14.81 -14.21 -3.38
N LEU A 49 14.41 -13.22 -2.59
CA LEU A 49 15.34 -12.32 -1.92
C LEU A 49 16.06 -13.04 -0.77
N VAL A 50 17.30 -12.64 -0.52
CA VAL A 50 18.08 -13.05 0.65
C VAL A 50 17.93 -11.97 1.70
N GLU A 51 17.48 -12.37 2.89
CA GLU A 51 17.43 -11.48 4.06
C GLU A 51 18.83 -11.34 4.66
N GLU A 52 19.28 -10.10 4.85
CA GLU A 52 20.60 -9.75 5.32
C GLU A 52 20.53 -8.53 6.27
N GLU A 53 21.61 -8.26 6.98
CA GLU A 53 21.73 -7.02 7.75
C GLU A 53 21.84 -5.79 6.83
N ILE A 54 21.37 -4.64 7.32
CA ILE A 54 21.45 -3.39 6.57
C ILE A 54 22.93 -3.03 6.32
N PRO A 55 23.33 -2.70 5.07
CA PRO A 55 24.67 -2.22 4.78
C PRO A 55 25.08 -1.06 5.69
N THR A 56 26.31 -1.09 6.21
CA THR A 56 26.79 -0.14 7.22
C THR A 56 26.79 1.32 6.74
N ASP A 57 27.00 1.53 5.44
CA ASP A 57 26.93 2.84 4.77
C ASP A 57 25.49 3.38 4.65
N MET A 58 24.49 2.51 4.71
CA MET A 58 23.07 2.85 4.66
C MET A 58 22.41 2.92 6.04
N PHE A 59 23.01 2.33 7.07
CA PHE A 59 22.38 2.15 8.38
C PHE A 59 21.91 3.47 9.02
N GLU A 60 22.76 4.49 9.08
CA GLU A 60 22.38 5.80 9.64
C GLU A 60 21.27 6.48 8.84
N LYS A 61 21.29 6.31 7.51
CA LYS A 61 20.25 6.82 6.64
C LYS A 61 18.93 6.07 6.85
N ALA A 62 18.98 4.75 7.00
CA ALA A 62 17.81 3.91 7.28
C ALA A 62 17.16 4.32 8.60
N LYS A 63 17.95 4.45 9.68
CA LYS A 63 17.46 4.95 10.98
C LYS A 63 16.77 6.30 10.86
N LYS A 64 17.42 7.27 10.21
CA LYS A 64 16.83 8.60 10.02
C LYS A 64 15.48 8.56 9.30
N TYR A 65 15.38 7.79 8.22
CA TYR A 65 14.12 7.69 7.47
C TYR A 65 13.07 6.87 8.20
N ARG A 66 13.46 5.85 8.97
CA ARG A 66 12.56 5.10 9.83
C ARG A 66 11.93 6.00 10.90
N SER A 67 12.72 6.82 11.59
CA SER A 67 12.18 7.73 12.59
C SER A 67 11.15 8.69 11.99
N LEU A 68 11.46 9.28 10.82
CA LEU A 68 10.52 10.13 10.10
C LEU A 68 9.26 9.38 9.65
N LEU A 69 9.40 8.15 9.18
CA LEU A 69 8.30 7.29 8.77
C LEU A 69 7.35 7.03 9.95
N ILE A 70 7.90 6.59 11.08
CA ILE A 70 7.11 6.21 12.27
C ILE A 70 6.46 7.44 12.88
N GLU A 71 7.22 8.52 13.12
CA GLU A 71 6.70 9.78 13.70
C GLU A 71 5.47 10.28 12.95
N ASN A 72 5.48 10.22 11.61
CA ASN A 72 4.37 10.69 10.79
C ASN A 72 3.25 9.65 10.62
N ALA A 73 3.56 8.35 10.72
CA ALA A 73 2.54 7.30 10.64
C ALA A 73 1.69 7.22 11.91
N VAL A 74 2.29 7.36 13.09
CA VAL A 74 1.57 7.24 14.36
C VAL A 74 0.61 8.42 14.61
N ALA A 75 0.84 9.57 13.99
CA ALA A 75 0.02 10.77 14.18
C ALA A 75 -1.46 10.61 13.78
N GLU A 76 -1.78 9.57 13.02
CA GLU A 76 -3.14 9.30 12.52
C GLU A 76 -3.91 8.28 13.39
N ASP A 77 -3.28 7.70 14.43
CA ASP A 77 -3.88 6.73 15.36
C ASP A 77 -3.61 7.18 16.81
N GLU A 78 -4.63 7.67 17.51
CA GLU A 78 -4.51 8.27 18.84
C GLU A 78 -3.91 7.29 19.87
N GLU A 79 -4.32 6.03 19.84
CA GLU A 79 -3.83 4.99 20.75
C GLU A 79 -2.32 4.73 20.53
N ILE A 80 -1.90 4.65 19.28
CA ILE A 80 -0.49 4.39 18.96
C ILE A 80 0.36 5.64 19.17
N LEU A 81 -0.20 6.84 18.94
CA LEU A 81 0.48 8.11 19.23
C LEU A 81 0.77 8.25 20.73
N GLU A 82 -0.20 7.97 21.60
CA GLU A 82 0.01 7.97 23.05
C GLU A 82 1.12 6.98 23.44
N LYS A 83 1.06 5.74 22.94
CA LYS A 83 2.08 4.73 23.17
C LYS A 83 3.47 5.21 22.72
N TYR A 84 3.56 5.79 21.52
CA TYR A 84 4.81 6.34 20.99
C TYR A 84 5.40 7.44 21.88
N LEU A 85 4.57 8.33 22.43
CA LEU A 85 5.02 9.39 23.34
C LEU A 85 5.53 8.84 24.68
N GLU A 86 5.00 7.71 25.15
CA GLU A 86 5.39 7.08 26.41
C GLU A 86 6.67 6.23 26.29
N VAL A 87 6.73 5.32 25.31
CA VAL A 87 7.82 4.33 25.20
C VAL A 87 8.83 4.65 24.10
N GLY A 88 8.56 5.66 23.27
CA GLY A 88 9.37 6.02 22.12
C GLY A 88 9.27 5.03 20.96
N GLU A 89 10.00 5.34 19.88
CA GLU A 89 10.03 4.55 18.63
C GLU A 89 10.45 3.08 18.85
N GLU A 90 11.44 2.85 19.72
CA GLU A 90 11.99 1.52 20.00
C GLU A 90 11.05 0.63 20.81
N GLY A 91 10.05 1.21 21.48
CA GLY A 91 9.03 0.48 22.25
C GLY A 91 7.82 0.04 21.43
N LEU A 92 7.72 0.48 20.16
CA LEU A 92 6.68 0.04 19.25
C LEU A 92 7.00 -1.32 18.65
N SER A 93 6.02 -2.21 18.62
CA SER A 93 6.14 -3.47 17.90
C SER A 93 6.03 -3.26 16.39
N GLU A 94 6.53 -4.20 15.60
CA GLU A 94 6.36 -4.19 14.14
C GLU A 94 4.87 -4.09 13.75
N ALA A 95 4.00 -4.80 14.47
CA ALA A 95 2.56 -4.76 14.25
C ALA A 95 1.96 -3.37 14.51
N ASP A 96 2.45 -2.63 15.51
CA ASP A 96 2.02 -1.26 15.78
C ASP A 96 2.43 -0.33 14.61
N ILE A 97 3.65 -0.50 14.10
CA ILE A 97 4.17 0.29 12.97
C ILE A 97 3.34 0.02 11.72
N VAL A 98 3.10 -1.26 11.40
CA VAL A 98 2.28 -1.66 10.24
C VAL A 98 0.86 -1.11 10.36
N LYS A 99 0.23 -1.24 11.54
CA LYS A 99 -1.12 -0.68 11.81
C LYS A 99 -1.13 0.83 11.60
N SER A 100 -0.14 1.55 12.13
CA SER A 100 -0.04 3.01 12.00
C SER A 100 0.07 3.44 10.54
N ILE A 101 0.98 2.82 9.79
CA ILE A 101 1.18 3.13 8.36
C ILE A 101 -0.09 2.83 7.56
N ARG A 102 -0.77 1.71 7.85
CA ARG A 102 -2.02 1.36 7.19
C ARG A 102 -3.11 2.40 7.50
N THR A 103 -3.35 2.71 8.77
CA THR A 103 -4.35 3.72 9.18
C THR A 103 -4.09 5.06 8.50
N ALA A 104 -2.84 5.52 8.51
CA ALA A 104 -2.44 6.77 7.86
C ALA A 104 -2.62 6.72 6.33
N THR A 105 -2.31 5.60 5.69
CA THR A 105 -2.50 5.40 4.24
C THR A 105 -3.98 5.43 3.87
N LEU A 106 -4.83 4.77 4.66
CA LEU A 106 -6.27 4.72 4.45
C LEU A 106 -6.97 6.07 4.66
N SER A 107 -6.39 6.96 5.48
CA SER A 107 -6.91 8.32 5.65
C SER A 107 -6.67 9.21 4.41
N GLY A 108 -5.81 8.78 3.48
CA GLY A 108 -5.44 9.53 2.29
C GLY A 108 -4.53 10.74 2.56
N ARG A 109 -4.00 10.85 3.78
CA ARG A 109 -3.08 11.93 4.19
C ARG A 109 -1.63 11.49 4.23
N PHE A 110 -1.36 10.20 4.15
CA PHE A 110 -0.02 9.62 4.17
C PHE A 110 0.21 8.74 2.93
N PHE A 111 1.39 8.83 2.34
CA PHE A 111 1.73 8.11 1.10
C PHE A 111 3.02 7.30 1.28
N PRO A 112 2.93 5.97 1.48
CA PRO A 112 4.11 5.12 1.56
C PRO A 112 4.80 5.07 0.20
N VAL A 113 6.13 5.29 0.19
CA VAL A 113 6.95 5.32 -1.02
C VAL A 113 7.95 4.17 -0.98
N THR A 114 7.92 3.34 -2.01
CA THR A 114 8.92 2.31 -2.25
C THR A 114 9.79 2.70 -3.46
N GLY A 115 11.04 2.26 -3.45
CA GLY A 115 12.00 2.43 -4.54
C GLY A 115 12.68 1.12 -4.90
N GLY A 116 13.32 1.08 -6.07
CA GLY A 116 13.95 -0.13 -6.59
C GLY A 116 13.87 -0.15 -8.12
N ASP A 117 14.30 -1.25 -8.73
CA ASP A 117 14.32 -1.39 -10.18
C ASP A 117 12.99 -1.92 -10.76
N GLY A 118 11.97 -2.16 -9.91
CA GLY A 118 10.59 -2.50 -10.28
C GLY A 118 10.44 -3.79 -11.10
N ARG A 119 11.51 -4.58 -11.17
CA ARG A 119 11.64 -5.76 -12.02
C ARG A 119 12.20 -6.91 -11.18
N GLY A 120 12.08 -8.13 -11.70
CA GLY A 120 12.67 -9.31 -11.05
C GLY A 120 12.03 -9.58 -9.69
N VAL A 121 12.82 -10.13 -8.77
CA VAL A 121 12.30 -10.60 -7.48
C VAL A 121 11.94 -9.47 -6.51
N ILE A 122 12.50 -8.27 -6.65
CA ILE A 122 12.17 -7.09 -5.81
C ILE A 122 10.67 -6.74 -5.84
N VAL A 123 9.95 -7.11 -6.91
CA VAL A 123 8.52 -6.83 -7.05
C VAL A 123 7.69 -7.51 -5.96
N GLU A 124 8.16 -8.62 -5.39
CA GLU A 124 7.46 -9.32 -4.30
C GLU A 124 7.26 -8.38 -3.11
N LYS A 125 8.28 -7.59 -2.76
CA LYS A 125 8.20 -6.60 -1.69
C LYS A 125 7.20 -5.49 -1.99
N VAL A 126 7.01 -5.13 -3.25
CA VAL A 126 5.95 -4.15 -3.61
C VAL A 126 4.56 -4.76 -3.44
N LEU A 127 4.39 -6.05 -3.76
CA LEU A 127 3.12 -6.75 -3.59
C LEU A 127 2.77 -6.96 -2.11
N ASP A 128 3.77 -7.19 -1.25
CA ASP A 128 3.58 -7.23 0.20
C ASP A 128 3.00 -5.90 0.70
N LEU A 129 3.59 -4.77 0.29
CA LEU A 129 3.06 -3.43 0.64
C LEU A 129 1.61 -3.21 0.17
N VAL A 130 1.23 -3.76 -0.99
CA VAL A 130 -0.14 -3.67 -1.50
C VAL A 130 -1.11 -4.39 -0.54
N ASN A 131 -0.73 -5.56 -0.05
CA ASN A 131 -1.56 -6.31 0.90
C ASN A 131 -1.62 -5.60 2.27
N ASP A 132 -0.48 -5.11 2.75
CA ASP A 132 -0.36 -4.57 4.10
C ASP A 132 -1.00 -3.18 4.24
N TYR A 133 -0.90 -2.32 3.22
CA TYR A 133 -1.23 -0.90 3.36
C TYR A 133 -2.39 -0.40 2.50
N LEU A 134 -2.77 -1.09 1.42
CA LEU A 134 -3.89 -0.65 0.56
C LEU A 134 -5.26 -1.17 1.06
N PRO A 135 -6.34 -0.44 0.73
CA PRO A 135 -7.69 -0.79 1.19
C PRO A 135 -8.21 -2.08 0.56
N SER A 136 -8.84 -2.89 1.40
CA SER A 136 -9.79 -3.90 0.99
C SER A 136 -11.14 -3.27 0.60
N PRO A 137 -12.04 -4.03 -0.06
CA PRO A 137 -13.41 -3.55 -0.32
C PRO A 137 -14.18 -3.17 0.95
N LEU A 138 -13.87 -3.80 2.09
CA LEU A 138 -14.48 -3.51 3.37
C LEU A 138 -14.01 -2.16 3.92
N ASP A 139 -12.72 -1.84 3.76
CA ASP A 139 -12.14 -0.55 4.18
C ASP A 139 -12.73 0.64 3.42
N ARG A 140 -13.18 0.42 2.18
CA ARG A 140 -13.88 1.45 1.38
C ARG A 140 -15.29 1.74 1.86
N GLY A 141 -15.93 0.81 2.56
CA GLY A 141 -17.30 0.93 3.05
C GLY A 141 -18.36 0.93 1.95
N SER A 142 -19.50 1.54 2.26
CA SER A 142 -20.68 1.53 1.40
C SER A 142 -20.55 2.40 0.16
N THR A 143 -21.17 1.95 -0.92
CA THR A 143 -21.36 2.74 -2.15
C THR A 143 -22.76 3.32 -2.17
N TRP A 144 -22.90 4.55 -2.66
CA TRP A 144 -24.16 5.28 -2.68
C TRP A 144 -24.67 5.45 -4.12
N GLY A 145 -25.99 5.45 -4.28
CA GLY A 145 -26.65 5.66 -5.57
C GLY A 145 -28.05 6.24 -5.42
N THR A 146 -28.68 6.56 -6.54
CA THR A 146 -30.03 7.18 -6.56
C THR A 146 -31.06 6.21 -7.12
N HIS A 147 -32.19 6.04 -6.43
CA HIS A 147 -33.29 5.22 -6.90
C HIS A 147 -33.91 5.85 -8.16
N PRO A 148 -33.96 5.15 -9.31
CA PRO A 148 -34.36 5.75 -10.59
C PRO A 148 -35.84 6.17 -10.64
N LYS A 149 -36.71 5.57 -9.82
CA LYS A 149 -38.15 5.92 -9.76
C LYS A 149 -38.52 6.94 -8.67
N THR A 150 -37.93 6.85 -7.48
CA THR A 150 -38.30 7.70 -6.33
C THR A 150 -37.34 8.88 -6.16
N GLY A 151 -36.14 8.82 -6.74
CA GLY A 151 -35.10 9.83 -6.56
C GLY A 151 -34.39 9.76 -5.20
N GLU A 152 -34.75 8.80 -4.36
CA GLU A 152 -34.17 8.63 -3.03
C GLU A 152 -32.75 8.09 -3.10
N GLU A 153 -31.93 8.48 -2.12
CA GLU A 153 -30.58 7.96 -1.97
C GLU A 153 -30.60 6.53 -1.38
N ILE A 154 -29.80 5.64 -1.95
CA ILE A 154 -29.68 4.24 -1.54
C ILE A 154 -28.22 3.94 -1.19
N GLU A 155 -28.04 3.35 -0.02
CA GLU A 155 -26.76 2.77 0.41
C GLU A 155 -26.64 1.31 -0.07
N ARG A 156 -25.44 0.92 -0.53
CA ARG A 156 -25.05 -0.46 -0.86
C ARG A 156 -23.81 -0.85 -0.08
N LYS A 157 -24.00 -1.73 0.90
CA LYS A 157 -22.91 -2.25 1.73
C LYS A 157 -22.13 -3.34 0.98
N PRO A 158 -20.81 -3.45 1.18
CA PRO A 158 -19.99 -4.51 0.60
C PRO A 158 -20.26 -5.86 1.30
N SER A 159 -21.42 -6.45 1.02
CA SER A 159 -21.88 -7.72 1.58
C SER A 159 -22.51 -8.60 0.50
N GLU A 160 -22.30 -9.91 0.59
CA GLU A 160 -22.95 -10.88 -0.29
C GLU A 160 -24.45 -11.03 -0.07
N SER A 161 -24.96 -10.65 1.12
CA SER A 161 -26.38 -10.72 1.49
C SER A 161 -27.21 -9.56 0.95
N GLU A 162 -26.55 -8.48 0.52
CA GLU A 162 -27.20 -7.31 -0.07
C GLU A 162 -27.75 -7.61 -1.48
N PRO A 163 -28.73 -6.84 -1.97
CA PRO A 163 -29.11 -6.87 -3.37
C PRO A 163 -27.90 -6.60 -4.29
N PHE A 164 -27.86 -7.28 -5.44
CA PHE A 164 -26.78 -7.14 -6.40
C PHE A 164 -26.64 -5.70 -6.91
N SER A 165 -25.44 -5.14 -6.82
CA SER A 165 -25.09 -3.89 -7.47
C SER A 165 -23.67 -3.94 -8.05
N ALA A 166 -23.52 -3.41 -9.28
CA ALA A 166 -22.25 -3.38 -9.98
C ALA A 166 -22.16 -2.18 -10.93
N LEU A 167 -20.93 -1.75 -11.20
CA LEU A 167 -20.63 -0.70 -12.18
C LEU A 167 -19.84 -1.26 -13.34
N ALA A 168 -20.38 -1.19 -14.56
CA ALA A 168 -19.64 -1.48 -15.77
C ALA A 168 -18.65 -0.36 -16.07
N PHE A 169 -17.37 -0.70 -16.23
CA PHE A 169 -16.30 0.29 -16.44
C PHE A 169 -15.55 0.10 -17.76
N LYS A 170 -15.67 -1.06 -18.41
CA LYS A 170 -15.02 -1.31 -19.70
C LYS A 170 -15.85 -2.24 -20.56
N ILE A 171 -16.01 -1.87 -21.83
CA ILE A 171 -16.60 -2.73 -22.85
C ILE A 171 -15.51 -3.02 -23.88
N THR A 172 -15.36 -4.29 -24.26
CA THR A 172 -14.47 -4.74 -25.33
C THR A 172 -15.18 -5.78 -26.20
N THR A 173 -14.65 -6.01 -27.39
CA THR A 173 -15.11 -7.06 -28.29
C THR A 173 -14.01 -8.07 -28.45
N ASP A 174 -14.26 -9.29 -28.00
CA ASP A 174 -13.40 -10.44 -28.18
C ASP A 174 -13.78 -11.21 -29.47
N PRO A 175 -12.80 -11.68 -30.28
CA PRO A 175 -13.08 -12.38 -31.53
C PRO A 175 -13.84 -13.71 -31.38
N PHE A 176 -13.80 -14.36 -30.22
CA PHE A 176 -14.41 -15.68 -29.99
C PHE A 176 -15.73 -15.59 -29.24
N VAL A 177 -15.79 -14.76 -28.19
CA VAL A 177 -16.97 -14.65 -27.31
C VAL A 177 -17.83 -13.41 -27.55
N GLY A 178 -17.42 -12.52 -28.46
CA GLY A 178 -18.17 -11.32 -28.81
C GLY A 178 -18.01 -10.21 -27.78
N LYS A 179 -19.11 -9.57 -27.36
CA LYS A 179 -19.06 -8.38 -26.50
C LYS A 179 -18.83 -8.76 -25.03
N LEU A 180 -17.71 -8.33 -24.47
CA LEU A 180 -17.37 -8.45 -23.05
C LEU A 180 -17.60 -7.11 -22.34
N ALA A 181 -18.29 -7.15 -21.20
CA ALA A 181 -18.45 -6.02 -20.30
C ALA A 181 -17.77 -6.34 -18.96
N TYR A 182 -16.70 -5.61 -18.65
CA TYR A 182 -16.07 -5.65 -17.34
C TYR A 182 -16.83 -4.75 -16.38
N PHE A 183 -17.13 -5.28 -15.22
CA PHE A 183 -17.81 -4.57 -14.16
C PHE A 183 -17.19 -4.87 -12.80
N ARG A 184 -17.33 -3.94 -11.87
CA ARG A 184 -16.98 -4.12 -10.46
C ARG A 184 -18.26 -4.36 -9.67
N VAL A 185 -18.33 -5.48 -8.97
CA VAL A 185 -19.39 -5.75 -7.99
C VAL A 185 -19.10 -4.97 -6.70
N TYR A 186 -20.13 -4.29 -6.20
CA TYR A 186 -20.09 -3.55 -4.94
C TYR A 186 -20.91 -4.23 -3.85
N SER A 187 -22.02 -4.88 -4.19
CA SER A 187 -22.86 -5.61 -3.24
C SER A 187 -23.54 -6.81 -3.90
N GLY A 188 -23.95 -7.78 -3.08
CA GLY A 188 -24.63 -9.00 -3.49
C GLY A 188 -23.75 -9.95 -4.30
N LYS A 189 -24.41 -10.81 -5.08
CA LYS A 189 -23.76 -11.82 -5.91
C LYS A 189 -24.45 -11.94 -7.27
N ILE A 190 -23.68 -12.36 -8.26
CA ILE A 190 -24.16 -12.74 -9.59
C ILE A 190 -23.78 -14.19 -9.84
N VAL A 191 -24.72 -14.97 -10.40
CA VAL A 191 -24.49 -16.36 -10.78
C VAL A 191 -24.49 -16.42 -12.31
N SER A 192 -23.64 -17.27 -12.90
CA SER A 192 -23.70 -17.55 -14.33
C SER A 192 -25.07 -18.13 -14.70
N GLY A 193 -25.68 -17.62 -15.76
CA GLY A 193 -26.97 -18.08 -16.29
C GLY A 193 -26.85 -18.47 -17.75
#